data_AF-A0A556QEQ7-F1
#
_entry.id   AF-A0A556QEQ7-F1
#
_cell.length_a   1.000
_cell.length_b   1.000
_cell.length_c   1.000
_cell.angle_alpha   90.00
_cell.angle_beta   90.00
_cell.angle_gamma   90.00
#
_symmetry.space_group_name_H-M   'P 1'
#
loop_
_entity.id
_entity.type
_entity.pdbx_description
1 polymer ?
#
loop_
_entity_poly.entity_id
_entity_poly.type
_entity_poly.pdbx_seq_one_letter_code
_entity_poly.pdbx_strand_id
1 'polypeptide(L)'
;MSADKNKNFSADQNGASDESIQKVHSKLVSEKPEPKEGYKAMPLFLLGLVSAMIFVTSIYVVQHRGGFSPMVYDERFDPKTAAAGAGKKELTPEQIIAAGKKAYLSGGACVTCHQTNGQGVAGTYPPLAGSEWVQGNEERVIRIVLHGLNGPLTVHGHTYNSAMPAFGKVVGGGFNWNEEKVAQVLTYVRQEWGNTSAPITKEKVAEVLAAEKARAKPWTQGELETFK
;
A
#
# COMPACT_ATOMS: atom_id res chain seq x y z
N MET A 1 -14.19 -109.85 40.60
CA MET A 1 -12.77 -109.44 40.47
C MET A 1 -12.68 -108.62 39.20
N SER A 2 -12.28 -107.36 39.14
CA SER A 2 -11.82 -106.40 40.14
C SER A 2 -12.08 -104.99 39.57
N ALA A 3 -12.31 -104.05 40.48
CA ALA A 3 -12.69 -102.66 40.21
C ALA A 3 -11.59 -101.83 39.52
N ASP A 4 -12.07 -100.87 38.72
CA ASP A 4 -11.38 -99.65 38.28
C ASP A 4 -10.60 -98.93 39.39
N LYS A 5 -9.43 -98.36 39.05
CA LYS A 5 -9.16 -96.90 39.10
C LYS A 5 -7.67 -96.56 38.90
N ASN A 6 -7.46 -95.87 37.78
CA ASN A 6 -6.54 -94.76 37.54
C ASN A 6 -6.05 -94.01 38.79
N LYS A 7 -4.74 -93.69 38.87
CA LYS A 7 -4.21 -92.56 39.65
C LYS A 7 -2.75 -92.25 39.31
N ASN A 8 -2.52 -91.08 38.71
CA ASN A 8 -1.59 -90.01 39.15
C ASN A 8 -0.86 -89.34 37.98
N PHE A 9 -1.56 -88.42 37.31
CA PHE A 9 -0.91 -87.22 36.77
C PHE A 9 -1.61 -86.02 37.42
N SER A 10 -1.03 -85.51 38.50
CA SER A 10 -1.55 -84.34 39.22
C SER A 10 -0.96 -83.09 38.58
N ALA A 11 -1.69 -82.53 37.62
CA ALA A 11 -1.50 -81.16 37.18
C ALA A 11 -2.50 -80.30 37.94
N ASP A 12 -2.00 -79.54 38.92
CA ASP A 12 -2.74 -78.44 39.54
C ASP A 12 -3.13 -77.43 38.45
N GLN A 13 -4.38 -77.51 37.99
CA GLN A 13 -5.05 -76.50 37.15
C GLN A 13 -6.08 -75.70 37.96
N ASN A 14 -5.82 -75.46 39.25
CA ASN A 14 -6.61 -74.55 40.05
C ASN A 14 -5.84 -73.26 40.28
N GLY A 15 -6.16 -72.20 39.52
CA GLY A 15 -5.54 -70.90 39.77
C GLY A 15 -6.00 -69.69 38.95
N ALA A 16 -6.85 -69.84 37.93
CA ALA A 16 -7.43 -68.68 37.26
C ALA A 16 -8.85 -69.00 36.76
N SER A 17 -9.87 -68.62 37.52
CA SER A 17 -11.26 -68.61 37.02
C SER A 17 -11.40 -67.49 35.97
N ASP A 18 -12.27 -67.65 34.98
CA ASP A 18 -12.58 -66.59 33.99
C ASP A 18 -12.95 -65.25 34.66
N GLU A 19 -13.59 -65.30 35.82
CA GLU A 19 -13.89 -64.13 36.64
C GLU A 19 -12.61 -63.44 37.15
N SER A 20 -11.58 -64.20 37.55
CA SER A 20 -10.30 -63.64 37.97
C SER A 20 -9.53 -62.99 36.82
N ILE A 21 -9.59 -63.59 35.61
CA ILE A 21 -9.00 -63.02 34.39
C ILE A 21 -9.73 -61.73 34.01
N GLN A 22 -11.07 -61.72 34.01
CA GLN A 22 -11.86 -60.53 33.69
C GLN A 22 -11.63 -59.40 34.69
N LYS A 23 -11.49 -59.72 35.99
CA LYS A 23 -11.24 -58.74 37.05
C LYS A 23 -9.84 -58.14 36.97
N VAL A 24 -8.84 -58.93 36.57
CA VAL A 24 -7.50 -58.44 36.27
C VAL A 24 -7.52 -57.60 34.99
N HIS A 25 -8.28 -58.00 33.97
CA HIS A 25 -8.41 -57.23 32.73
C HIS A 25 -9.11 -55.89 32.94
N SER A 26 -10.19 -55.85 33.73
CA SER A 26 -10.90 -54.61 34.05
C SER A 26 -10.02 -53.67 34.86
N LYS A 27 -9.23 -54.22 35.80
CA LYS A 27 -8.28 -53.44 36.60
C LYS A 27 -7.11 -52.88 35.76
N LEU A 28 -6.57 -53.67 34.83
CA LEU A 28 -5.55 -53.24 33.88
C LEU A 28 -6.06 -52.20 32.87
N VAL A 29 -7.33 -52.29 32.44
CA VAL A 29 -7.93 -51.31 31.53
C VAL A 29 -8.20 -49.99 32.26
N SER A 30 -8.57 -50.03 33.55
CA SER A 30 -8.72 -48.82 34.37
C SER A 30 -7.40 -48.14 34.75
N GLU A 31 -6.29 -48.89 34.76
CA GLU A 31 -4.94 -48.41 35.07
C GLU A 31 -4.11 -48.09 33.81
N LYS A 32 -4.76 -47.88 32.65
CA LYS A 32 -4.02 -47.35 31.49
C LYS A 32 -3.53 -45.95 31.85
N PRO A 33 -2.21 -45.70 31.84
CA PRO A 33 -1.70 -44.37 32.16
C PRO A 33 -2.33 -43.38 31.17
N GLU A 34 -2.79 -42.24 31.68
CA GLU A 34 -3.34 -41.18 30.84
C GLU A 34 -2.39 -40.93 29.66
N PRO A 35 -2.92 -40.79 28.43
CA PRO A 35 -2.08 -40.61 27.27
C PRO A 35 -1.22 -39.37 27.51
N LYS A 36 0.07 -39.59 27.77
CA LYS A 36 1.01 -38.49 27.95
C LYS A 36 0.93 -37.65 26.68
N GLU A 37 0.64 -36.35 26.83
CA GLU A 37 0.65 -35.38 25.74
C GLU A 37 2.08 -35.23 25.21
N GLY A 38 2.50 -36.22 24.43
CA GLY A 38 3.75 -36.22 23.71
C GLY A 38 3.53 -35.53 22.38
N TYR A 39 4.34 -34.52 22.09
CA TYR A 39 4.40 -33.87 20.79
C TYR A 39 4.70 -34.93 19.72
N LYS A 40 3.69 -35.38 18.97
CA LYS A 40 3.90 -36.21 17.79
C LYS A 40 4.39 -35.27 16.69
N ALA A 41 5.59 -35.52 16.18
CA ALA A 41 6.12 -34.78 15.04
C ALA A 41 5.07 -34.73 13.94
N MET A 42 4.67 -33.51 13.56
CA MET A 42 3.62 -33.28 12.59
C MET A 42 3.96 -34.10 11.32
N PRO A 43 3.03 -34.93 10.83
CA PRO A 43 3.39 -35.86 9.78
C PRO A 43 3.83 -35.06 8.54
N LEU A 44 4.97 -35.46 7.96
CA LEU A 44 5.66 -34.65 6.94
C LEU A 44 4.77 -34.28 5.74
N PHE A 45 3.75 -35.10 5.44
CA PHE A 45 2.80 -34.79 4.38
C PHE A 45 1.91 -33.57 4.70
N LEU A 46 1.51 -33.38 5.96
CA LEU A 46 0.72 -32.23 6.40
C LEU A 46 1.58 -30.97 6.36
N LEU A 47 2.83 -31.07 6.82
CA LEU A 47 3.78 -29.96 6.72
C LEU A 47 4.03 -29.58 5.25
N GLY A 48 4.26 -30.57 4.38
CA GLY A 48 4.44 -30.35 2.95
C GLY A 48 3.23 -29.72 2.27
N LEU A 49 2.01 -30.13 2.63
CA LEU A 49 0.77 -29.57 2.11
C LEU A 49 0.59 -28.10 2.55
N VAL A 50 0.81 -27.82 3.83
CA VAL A 50 0.73 -26.45 4.36
C VAL A 50 1.81 -25.56 3.73
N SER A 51 3.04 -26.04 3.59
CA SER A 51 4.11 -25.33 2.90
C SER A 51 3.78 -25.07 1.42
N ALA A 52 3.20 -26.04 0.72
CA ALA A 52 2.76 -25.87 -0.67
C ALA A 52 1.64 -24.83 -0.78
N MET A 53 0.65 -24.85 0.12
CA MET A 53 -0.39 -23.83 0.15
C MET A 53 0.17 -22.44 0.42
N ILE A 54 1.08 -22.29 1.38
CA ILE A 54 1.74 -21.01 1.67
C ILE A 54 2.56 -20.56 0.46
N PHE A 55 3.29 -21.46 -0.20
CA PHE A 55 4.12 -21.14 -1.35
C PHE A 55 3.28 -20.71 -2.57
N VAL A 56 2.23 -21.48 -2.91
CA VAL A 56 1.30 -21.13 -3.99
C VAL A 56 0.58 -19.83 -3.68
N THR A 57 0.10 -19.65 -2.46
CA THR A 57 -0.55 -18.39 -2.04
C THR A 57 0.43 -17.23 -2.09
N SER A 58 1.68 -17.43 -1.67
CA SER A 58 2.72 -16.41 -1.71
C SER A 58 3.04 -16.00 -3.15
N ILE A 59 3.24 -16.96 -4.06
CA ILE A 59 3.46 -16.69 -5.48
C ILE A 59 2.24 -16.01 -6.10
N TYR A 60 1.04 -16.52 -5.82
CA TYR A 60 -0.21 -15.95 -6.32
C TYR A 60 -0.34 -14.50 -5.88
N VAL A 61 -0.11 -14.23 -4.59
CA VAL A 61 -0.08 -12.88 -4.05
C VAL A 61 1.03 -12.07 -4.73
N VAL A 62 2.29 -12.55 -4.81
CA VAL A 62 3.42 -11.91 -5.55
C VAL A 62 2.99 -11.45 -6.96
N GLN A 63 2.33 -12.32 -7.70
CA GLN A 63 1.92 -12.06 -9.09
C GLN A 63 0.69 -11.15 -9.20
N HIS A 64 -0.22 -11.18 -8.23
CA HIS A 64 -1.52 -10.51 -8.33
C HIS A 64 -1.71 -9.34 -7.35
N ARG A 65 -0.72 -9.00 -6.51
CA ARG A 65 -0.86 -7.97 -5.45
C ARG A 65 -0.84 -6.51 -5.93
N GLY A 66 -0.76 -6.25 -7.23
CA GLY A 66 -0.84 -4.87 -7.76
C GLY A 66 0.11 -3.88 -7.07
N GLY A 67 1.28 -4.33 -6.60
CA GLY A 67 2.27 -3.50 -5.91
C GLY A 67 1.94 -3.07 -4.47
N PHE A 68 0.87 -3.57 -3.83
CA PHE A 68 0.48 -3.23 -2.45
C PHE A 68 0.46 -1.72 -2.13
N SER A 69 0.13 -0.88 -3.12
CA SER A 69 -0.01 0.55 -2.88
C SER A 69 -1.44 0.86 -2.44
N PRO A 70 -1.68 1.50 -1.28
CA PRO A 70 -3.01 1.88 -0.82
C PRO A 70 -3.79 2.81 -1.78
N MET A 71 -3.18 3.28 -2.87
CA MET A 71 -3.80 4.12 -3.90
C MET A 71 -3.87 3.49 -5.30
N VAL A 72 -3.57 2.18 -5.43
CA VAL A 72 -3.59 1.44 -6.69
C VAL A 72 -4.64 0.31 -6.63
N TYR A 73 -5.90 0.69 -6.43
CA TYR A 73 -6.97 -0.06 -7.09
C TYR A 73 -7.11 0.58 -8.48
N ASP A 74 -6.42 0.00 -9.47
CA ASP A 74 -6.59 0.36 -10.86
C ASP A 74 -7.56 -0.66 -11.48
N GLU A 75 -8.79 -0.23 -11.73
CA GLU A 75 -9.81 -1.04 -12.42
C GLU A 75 -9.39 -1.43 -13.85
N ARG A 76 -8.28 -0.88 -14.37
CA ARG A 76 -7.71 -1.19 -15.68
C ARG A 76 -6.56 -2.19 -15.62
N PHE A 77 -6.27 -2.78 -14.46
CA PHE A 77 -5.25 -3.83 -14.36
C PHE A 77 -5.75 -5.11 -15.05
N ASP A 78 -5.43 -5.25 -16.34
CA ASP A 78 -5.60 -6.50 -17.09
C ASP A 78 -4.29 -7.31 -17.02
N PRO A 79 -4.26 -8.44 -16.26
CA PRO A 79 -3.06 -9.27 -16.13
C PRO A 79 -2.57 -9.86 -17.46
N LYS A 80 -3.40 -9.90 -18.51
CA LYS A 80 -2.99 -10.36 -19.84
C LYS A 80 -2.20 -9.32 -20.63
N THR A 81 -2.39 -8.03 -20.35
CA THR A 81 -1.61 -6.94 -20.95
C THR A 81 -0.39 -6.55 -20.12
N ALA A 82 -0.39 -6.84 -18.82
CA ALA A 82 0.75 -6.62 -17.93
C ALA A 82 1.99 -7.48 -18.29
N ALA A 83 1.79 -8.66 -18.89
CA ALA A 83 2.88 -9.51 -19.36
C ALA A 83 3.47 -9.06 -20.72
N ALA A 84 2.77 -8.18 -21.45
CA ALA A 84 3.14 -7.71 -22.78
C ALA A 84 3.44 -6.21 -22.76
N GLY A 85 4.51 -5.82 -22.06
CA GLY A 85 5.08 -4.47 -22.20
C GLY A 85 5.38 -3.78 -20.88
N ALA A 86 6.41 -4.25 -20.18
CA ALA A 86 7.19 -3.41 -19.26
C ALA A 86 8.07 -2.42 -20.05
N GLY A 87 7.49 -1.74 -21.04
CA GLY A 87 8.02 -0.52 -21.62
C GLY A 87 7.25 0.63 -20.97
N LYS A 88 7.94 1.69 -20.57
CA LYS A 88 7.32 2.93 -20.08
C LYS A 88 6.29 3.38 -21.11
N LYS A 89 5.01 3.04 -20.92
CA LYS A 89 3.96 3.46 -21.82
C LYS A 89 3.78 4.95 -21.57
N GLU A 90 4.31 5.77 -22.48
CA GLU A 90 4.06 7.20 -22.45
C GLU A 90 2.56 7.42 -22.46
N LEU A 91 2.08 8.11 -21.42
CA LEU A 91 0.68 8.43 -21.27
C LEU A 91 0.29 9.39 -22.41
N THR A 92 -0.86 9.13 -23.02
CA THR A 92 -1.47 10.11 -23.93
C THR A 92 -1.79 11.42 -23.18
N PRO A 93 -1.86 12.57 -23.86
CA PRO A 93 -2.22 13.84 -23.22
C PRO A 93 -3.50 13.76 -22.38
N GLU A 94 -4.52 13.06 -22.88
CA GLU A 94 -5.79 12.86 -22.18
C GLU A 94 -5.61 12.03 -20.89
N GLN A 95 -4.73 11.03 -20.94
CA GLN A 95 -4.40 10.22 -19.77
C GLN A 95 -3.58 11.00 -18.73
N ILE A 96 -2.70 11.91 -19.16
CA ILE A 96 -1.95 12.79 -18.26
C ILE A 96 -2.91 13.72 -17.50
N ILE A 97 -3.87 14.33 -18.20
CA ILE A 97 -4.89 15.19 -17.60
C ILE A 97 -5.76 14.39 -16.63
N ALA A 98 -6.21 13.19 -17.02
CA ALA A 98 -7.01 12.33 -16.14
C ALA A 98 -6.25 11.88 -14.89
N ALA A 99 -4.95 11.55 -15.03
CA ALA A 99 -4.08 11.22 -13.91
C ALA A 99 -3.85 12.43 -12.99
N GLY A 100 -3.64 13.61 -13.57
CA GLY A 100 -3.52 14.87 -12.85
C GLY A 100 -4.80 15.22 -12.07
N LYS A 101 -5.98 15.05 -12.68
CA LYS A 101 -7.27 15.20 -12.01
C LYS A 101 -7.40 14.26 -10.82
N LYS A 102 -7.04 12.99 -11.00
CA LYS A 102 -7.02 12.02 -9.90
C LYS A 102 -6.08 12.47 -8.79
N ALA A 103 -4.87 12.92 -9.11
CA ALA A 103 -3.91 13.41 -8.14
C ALA A 103 -4.42 14.65 -7.37
N TYR A 104 -5.11 15.56 -8.06
CA TYR A 104 -5.72 16.77 -7.47
C TYR A 104 -6.81 16.43 -6.43
N LEU A 105 -7.66 15.46 -6.76
CA LEU A 105 -8.77 15.02 -5.92
C LEU A 105 -8.34 14.04 -4.82
N SER A 106 -7.24 13.31 -5.04
CA SER A 106 -6.81 12.23 -4.14
C SER A 106 -6.27 12.75 -2.82
N GLY A 107 -6.72 12.13 -1.73
CA GLY A 107 -6.17 12.33 -0.38
C GLY A 107 -6.33 13.75 0.17
N GLY A 108 -7.26 14.54 -0.37
CA GLY A 108 -7.48 15.91 0.06
C GLY A 108 -6.27 16.82 -0.15
N ALA A 109 -5.36 16.46 -1.07
CA ALA A 109 -4.09 17.14 -1.24
C ALA A 109 -4.27 18.57 -1.77
N CYS A 110 -5.02 18.73 -2.87
CA CYS A 110 -5.22 20.03 -3.51
C CYS A 110 -6.66 20.51 -3.35
N VAL A 111 -7.62 19.62 -3.58
CA VAL A 111 -9.06 19.94 -3.59
C VAL A 111 -9.59 20.50 -2.26
N THR A 112 -9.01 20.12 -1.12
CA THR A 112 -9.48 20.59 0.20
C THR A 112 -9.36 22.11 0.36
N CYS A 113 -8.27 22.67 -0.16
CA CYS A 113 -7.99 24.11 -0.03
C CYS A 113 -8.40 24.87 -1.30
N HIS A 114 -8.11 24.31 -2.48
CA HIS A 114 -8.35 24.97 -3.76
C HIS A 114 -9.73 24.70 -4.37
N GLN A 115 -10.55 23.86 -3.72
CA GLN A 115 -11.90 23.46 -4.14
C GLN A 115 -11.92 22.68 -5.46
N THR A 116 -13.06 22.06 -5.79
CA THR A 116 -13.20 21.30 -7.04
C THR A 116 -13.18 22.17 -8.29
N ASN A 117 -13.57 23.44 -8.15
CA ASN A 117 -13.60 24.45 -9.21
C ASN A 117 -12.32 25.29 -9.29
N GLY A 118 -11.30 25.01 -8.46
CA GLY A 118 -10.04 25.75 -8.48
C GLY A 118 -10.16 27.19 -8.00
N GLN A 119 -11.29 27.64 -7.44
CA GLN A 119 -11.46 29.03 -6.98
C GLN A 119 -10.88 29.28 -5.59
N GLY A 120 -10.53 28.22 -4.85
CA GLY A 120 -10.10 28.35 -3.46
C GLY A 120 -11.19 28.96 -2.57
N VAL A 121 -10.76 29.65 -1.52
CA VAL A 121 -11.62 30.30 -0.53
C VAL A 121 -11.14 31.74 -0.39
N ALA A 122 -11.98 32.70 -0.78
CA ALA A 122 -11.63 34.12 -0.77
C ALA A 122 -11.07 34.55 0.60
N GLY A 123 -9.91 35.23 0.58
CA GLY A 123 -9.20 35.69 1.78
C GLY A 123 -8.42 34.62 2.53
N THR A 124 -8.54 33.32 2.20
CA THR A 124 -7.80 32.24 2.87
C THR A 124 -6.96 31.42 1.90
N TYR A 125 -7.57 30.84 0.87
CA TYR A 125 -6.88 30.01 -0.12
C TYR A 125 -6.98 30.64 -1.52
N PRO A 126 -5.86 30.84 -2.21
CA PRO A 126 -5.87 31.52 -3.49
C PRO A 126 -6.56 30.67 -4.59
N PRO A 127 -7.17 31.33 -5.59
CA PRO A 127 -7.66 30.66 -6.77
C PRO A 127 -6.50 30.14 -7.62
N LEU A 128 -6.67 28.95 -8.20
CA LEU A 128 -5.87 28.38 -9.28
C LEU A 128 -6.49 28.67 -10.65
N ALA A 129 -7.82 28.80 -10.70
CA ALA A 129 -8.55 29.18 -11.90
C ALA A 129 -8.20 30.62 -12.31
N GLY A 130 -7.67 30.81 -13.52
CA GLY A 130 -7.30 32.11 -14.06
C GLY A 130 -6.05 32.76 -13.44
N SER A 131 -5.44 32.13 -12.43
CA SER A 131 -4.35 32.71 -11.66
C SER A 131 -3.11 33.04 -12.50
N GLU A 132 -2.58 34.25 -12.37
CA GLU A 132 -1.34 34.67 -13.02
C GLU A 132 -0.14 33.82 -12.59
N TRP A 133 -0.19 33.25 -11.39
CA TRP A 133 0.85 32.35 -10.89
C TRP A 133 0.81 31.00 -11.60
N VAL A 134 -0.39 30.45 -11.82
CA VAL A 134 -0.58 29.20 -12.54
C VAL A 134 -0.23 29.36 -14.01
N GLN A 135 -0.60 30.49 -14.60
CA GLN A 135 -0.43 30.71 -16.04
C GLN A 135 0.95 31.23 -16.44
N GLY A 136 1.70 31.77 -15.48
CA GLY A 136 3.06 32.27 -15.69
C GLY A 136 4.12 31.18 -15.80
N ASN A 137 5.32 31.51 -15.31
CA ASN A 137 6.51 30.67 -15.37
C ASN A 137 6.27 29.31 -14.69
N GLU A 138 6.52 28.24 -15.43
CA GLU A 138 6.29 26.87 -14.98
C GLU A 138 7.15 26.48 -13.77
N GLU A 139 8.35 27.03 -13.64
CA GLU A 139 9.23 26.66 -12.54
C GLU A 139 8.73 27.22 -11.19
N ARG A 140 8.01 28.35 -11.20
CA ARG A 140 7.42 28.90 -9.96
C ARG A 140 6.41 27.93 -9.37
N VAL A 141 5.48 27.42 -10.18
CA VAL A 141 4.46 26.48 -9.72
C VAL A 141 5.06 25.13 -9.34
N ILE A 142 6.11 24.68 -10.04
CA ILE A 142 6.84 23.48 -9.67
C ILE A 142 7.48 23.65 -8.29
N ARG A 143 8.18 24.76 -8.05
CA ARG A 143 8.81 25.06 -6.76
C ARG A 143 7.80 25.13 -5.62
N ILE A 144 6.65 25.77 -5.85
CA ILE A 144 5.53 25.84 -4.88
C ILE A 144 5.03 24.43 -4.53
N VAL A 145 4.77 23.56 -5.51
CA VAL A 145 4.26 22.21 -5.21
C VAL A 145 5.33 21.34 -4.55
N LEU A 146 6.59 21.44 -4.99
CA LEU A 146 7.67 20.63 -4.44
C LEU A 146 7.99 20.99 -2.99
N HIS A 147 8.16 22.28 -2.68
CA HIS A 147 8.66 22.74 -1.37
C HIS A 147 7.63 23.49 -0.52
N GLY A 148 6.43 23.73 -1.04
CA GLY A 148 5.42 24.53 -0.36
C GLY A 148 5.64 26.03 -0.50
N LEU A 149 4.69 26.80 0.02
CA LEU A 149 4.66 28.26 -0.01
C LEU A 149 4.24 28.78 1.36
N ASN A 150 4.87 29.86 1.84
CA ASN A 150 4.53 30.53 3.08
C ASN A 150 4.66 32.05 2.92
N GLY A 151 3.93 32.78 3.73
CA GLY A 151 3.91 34.24 3.76
C GLY A 151 2.83 34.85 2.87
N PRO A 152 2.82 36.19 2.78
CA PRO A 152 1.85 36.90 1.96
C PRO A 152 2.07 36.59 0.47
N LEU A 153 1.00 36.20 -0.20
CA LEU A 153 0.90 35.98 -1.65
C LEU A 153 -0.21 36.86 -2.21
N THR A 154 0.05 37.61 -3.27
CA THR A 154 -0.98 38.35 -4.00
C THR A 154 -1.41 37.58 -5.23
N VAL A 155 -2.71 37.29 -5.35
CA VAL A 155 -3.31 36.66 -6.53
C VAL A 155 -4.54 37.46 -6.95
N HIS A 156 -4.61 37.91 -8.21
CA HIS A 156 -5.68 38.78 -8.71
C HIS A 156 -5.92 40.05 -7.85
N GLY A 157 -4.84 40.63 -7.31
CA GLY A 157 -4.91 41.83 -6.46
C GLY A 157 -5.44 41.58 -5.04
N HIS A 158 -5.71 40.33 -4.66
CA HIS A 158 -6.07 39.95 -3.29
C HIS A 158 -4.87 39.31 -2.58
N THR A 159 -4.66 39.69 -1.32
CA THR A 159 -3.58 39.15 -0.48
C THR A 159 -4.06 37.94 0.32
N TYR A 160 -3.28 36.87 0.27
CA TYR A 160 -3.46 35.62 1.00
C TYR A 160 -2.24 35.39 1.89
N ASN A 161 -2.43 34.92 3.12
CA ASN A 161 -1.32 34.64 4.04
C ASN A 161 -1.47 33.24 4.65
N SER A 162 -1.63 32.25 3.77
CA SER A 162 -1.78 30.84 4.15
C SER A 162 -0.53 30.06 3.79
N ALA A 163 -0.23 29.05 4.59
CA ALA A 163 0.87 28.13 4.31
C ALA A 163 0.37 26.95 3.47
N MET A 164 1.00 26.74 2.32
CA MET A 164 0.83 25.54 1.50
C MET A 164 1.94 24.53 1.85
N PRO A 165 1.59 23.28 2.21
CA PRO A 165 2.58 22.26 2.55
C PRO A 165 3.38 21.82 1.32
N ALA A 166 4.56 21.25 1.57
CA ALA A 166 5.41 20.65 0.54
C ALA A 166 4.88 19.27 0.12
N PHE A 167 4.65 19.08 -1.18
CA PHE A 167 4.17 17.81 -1.72
C PHE A 167 5.27 16.95 -2.34
N GLY A 168 6.38 17.56 -2.75
CA GLY A 168 7.49 16.87 -3.38
C GLY A 168 8.26 15.95 -2.45
N LYS A 169 9.17 15.17 -3.03
CA LYS A 169 10.16 14.37 -2.31
C LYS A 169 11.31 15.25 -1.82
N VAL A 170 11.00 16.15 -0.89
CA VAL A 170 11.92 17.14 -0.33
C VAL A 170 12.08 16.97 1.17
N VAL A 171 13.18 17.46 1.72
CA VAL A 171 13.43 17.42 3.16
C VAL A 171 12.37 18.26 3.88
N GLY A 172 11.63 17.65 4.80
CA GLY A 172 10.51 18.29 5.50
C GLY A 172 9.14 18.18 4.79
N GLY A 173 9.07 17.52 3.62
CA GLY A 173 7.82 17.22 2.93
C GLY A 173 7.11 15.98 3.46
N GLY A 174 5.81 16.10 3.78
CA GLY A 174 5.02 14.99 4.32
C GLY A 174 4.51 14.01 3.25
N PHE A 175 4.27 14.49 2.02
CA PHE A 175 3.57 13.71 0.99
C PHE A 175 4.49 12.89 0.07
N ASN A 176 5.75 13.28 -0.11
CA ASN A 176 6.76 12.55 -0.88
C ASN A 176 6.31 12.13 -2.30
N TRP A 177 5.66 13.04 -3.04
CA TRP A 177 5.24 12.77 -4.41
C TRP A 177 6.45 12.65 -5.35
N ASN A 178 6.33 11.75 -6.32
CA ASN A 178 7.29 11.62 -7.40
C ASN A 178 7.10 12.73 -8.45
N GLU A 179 8.12 12.90 -9.28
CA GLU A 179 8.20 13.96 -10.28
C GLU A 179 7.09 13.83 -11.33
N GLU A 180 6.73 12.59 -11.69
CA GLU A 180 5.66 12.30 -12.64
C GLU A 180 4.28 12.73 -12.13
N LYS A 181 3.96 12.44 -10.87
CA LYS A 181 2.69 12.84 -10.25
C LYS A 181 2.59 14.36 -10.12
N VAL A 182 3.70 15.02 -9.78
CA VAL A 182 3.77 16.49 -9.72
C VAL A 182 3.57 17.10 -11.11
N ALA A 183 4.20 16.54 -12.14
CA ALA A 183 4.03 16.99 -13.52
C ALA A 183 2.58 16.83 -14.01
N GLN A 184 1.96 15.69 -13.71
CA GLN A 184 0.56 15.41 -14.08
C GLN A 184 -0.42 16.37 -13.41
N VAL A 185 -0.32 16.59 -12.09
CA VAL A 185 -1.24 17.49 -11.38
C VAL A 185 -1.09 18.93 -11.84
N LEU A 186 0.15 19.39 -12.07
CA LEU A 186 0.41 20.74 -12.55
C LEU A 186 -0.08 20.94 -13.98
N THR A 187 0.06 19.92 -14.83
CA THR A 187 -0.49 19.92 -16.18
C THR A 187 -2.01 20.05 -16.16
N TYR A 188 -2.70 19.27 -15.32
CA TYR A 188 -4.15 19.40 -15.11
C TYR A 188 -4.53 20.81 -14.66
N VAL A 189 -3.89 21.34 -13.62
CA VAL A 189 -4.18 22.70 -13.11
C VAL A 189 -3.94 23.79 -14.16
N ARG A 190 -2.93 23.63 -15.04
CA ARG A 190 -2.58 24.60 -16.10
C ARG A 190 -3.49 24.55 -17.33
N GLN A 191 -4.31 23.51 -17.47
CA GLN A 191 -5.21 23.31 -18.61
C GLN A 191 -6.70 23.35 -18.23
N GLU A 192 -6.99 23.41 -16.93
CA GLU A 192 -8.35 23.44 -16.41
C GLU A 192 -8.80 24.86 -16.06
N TRP A 193 -10.12 25.02 -15.90
CA TRP A 193 -10.75 26.27 -15.47
C TRP A 193 -10.41 27.49 -16.35
N GLY A 194 -10.22 27.25 -17.65
CA GLY A 194 -9.89 28.28 -18.63
C GLY A 194 -8.41 28.66 -18.68
N ASN A 195 -7.54 27.97 -17.92
CA ASN A 195 -6.09 28.10 -18.06
C ASN A 195 -5.65 27.46 -19.38
N THR A 196 -4.75 28.13 -20.12
CA THR A 196 -4.28 27.67 -21.45
C THR A 196 -2.77 27.50 -21.50
N SER A 197 -2.15 27.18 -20.37
CA SER A 197 -0.69 27.15 -20.26
C SER A 197 -0.11 25.80 -20.68
N ALA A 198 1.15 25.81 -21.13
CA ALA A 198 1.84 24.61 -21.57
C ALA A 198 1.86 23.51 -20.48
N PRO A 199 1.77 22.22 -20.88
CA PRO A 199 1.90 21.10 -19.96
C PRO A 199 3.31 21.06 -19.34
N ILE A 200 3.41 20.53 -18.12
CA ILE A 200 4.68 20.37 -17.43
C ILE A 200 5.17 18.94 -17.59
N THR A 201 6.43 18.79 -17.99
CA THR A 201 7.06 17.48 -18.17
C THR A 201 7.73 16.99 -16.88
N LYS A 202 7.88 15.67 -16.73
CA LYS A 202 8.57 15.09 -15.57
C LYS A 202 10.05 15.52 -15.54
N GLU A 203 10.67 15.71 -16.70
CA GLU A 203 12.06 16.13 -16.84
C GLU A 203 12.26 17.51 -16.21
N LYS A 204 11.35 18.45 -16.49
CA LYS A 204 11.40 19.80 -15.91
C LYS A 204 11.20 19.77 -14.39
N VAL A 205 10.30 18.92 -13.89
CA VAL A 205 10.13 18.74 -12.43
C VAL A 205 11.40 18.16 -11.80
N ALA A 206 12.03 17.18 -12.44
CA ALA A 206 13.26 16.57 -11.96
C ALA A 206 14.44 17.57 -11.98
N GLU A 207 14.53 18.42 -12.99
CA GLU A 207 15.51 19.51 -13.08
C GLU A 207 15.38 20.47 -11.88
N VAL A 208 14.16 20.96 -11.61
CA VAL A 208 13.89 21.86 -10.49
C VAL A 208 14.15 21.18 -9.15
N LEU A 209 13.74 19.92 -8.99
CA LEU A 209 13.99 19.15 -7.76
C LEU A 209 15.49 18.94 -7.51
N ALA A 210 16.27 18.69 -8.56
CA ALA A 210 17.71 18.53 -8.46
C ALA A 210 18.41 19.84 -8.06
N ALA A 211 17.98 20.97 -8.62
CA ALA A 211 18.52 22.29 -8.28
C ALA A 211 18.27 22.67 -6.81
N GLU A 212 17.13 22.27 -6.25
CA GLU A 212 16.66 22.73 -4.93
C GLU A 212 16.73 21.63 -3.84
N LYS A 213 17.46 20.53 -4.08
CA LYS A 213 17.49 19.35 -3.21
C LYS A 213 17.88 19.65 -1.75
N ALA A 214 18.69 20.68 -1.53
CA ALA A 214 19.13 21.10 -0.19
C ALA A 214 18.11 21.99 0.56
N ARG A 215 17.05 22.44 -0.12
CA ARG A 215 16.08 23.38 0.44
C ARG A 215 15.00 22.66 1.23
N ALA A 216 14.97 22.90 2.53
CA ALA A 216 13.93 22.39 3.44
C ALA A 216 12.85 23.44 3.79
N LYS A 217 13.08 24.72 3.45
CA LYS A 217 12.16 25.81 3.79
C LYS A 217 11.15 26.05 2.65
N PRO A 218 9.87 26.30 2.97
CA PRO A 218 8.90 26.77 1.98
C PRO A 218 9.36 28.04 1.28
N TRP A 219 8.86 28.24 0.06
CA TRP A 219 9.11 29.46 -0.69
C TRP A 219 8.29 30.63 -0.15
N THR A 220 8.71 31.85 -0.45
CA THR A 220 7.95 33.08 -0.27
C THR A 220 7.68 33.75 -1.61
N GLN A 221 6.68 34.62 -1.69
CA GLN A 221 6.36 35.36 -2.94
C GLN A 221 7.59 36.08 -3.49
N GLY A 222 8.30 36.85 -2.65
CA GLY A 222 9.44 37.66 -3.09
C GLY A 222 10.61 36.84 -3.65
N GLU A 223 10.82 35.61 -3.15
CA GLU A 223 11.82 34.71 -3.73
C GLU A 223 11.38 34.16 -5.08
N LEU A 224 10.10 33.81 -5.22
CA LEU A 224 9.57 33.23 -6.46
C LEU A 224 9.47 34.25 -7.61
N GLU A 225 9.30 35.53 -7.30
CA GLU A 225 9.28 36.61 -8.29
C GLU A 225 10.62 36.84 -8.99
N THR A 226 11.72 36.33 -8.43
CA THR A 226 13.04 36.38 -9.07
C THR A 226 13.11 35.49 -10.32
N PHE A 227 12.27 34.45 -10.37
CA PHE A 227 12.15 33.54 -11.50
C PHE A 227 11.11 34.08 -12.48
N LYS A 228 11.46 35.14 -13.22
CA LYS A 228 10.53 35.75 -14.20
C LYS A 228 10.19 34.79 -15.33
#